data_AF-A0A2T1K972-F1
#
_entry.id   AF-A0A2T1K972-F1
#
_cell.length_a   1.000
_cell.length_b   1.000
_cell.length_c   1.000
_cell.angle_alpha   90.00
_cell.angle_beta   90.00
_cell.angle_gamma   90.00
#
_symmetry.space_group_name_H-M   'P 1'
#
loop_
_entity.id
_entity.type
_entity.pdbx_description
1 polymer ?
#
loop_
_entity_poly.entity_id
_entity_poly.type
_entity_poly.pdbx_seq_one_letter_code
_entity_poly.pdbx_strand_id
1 'polypeptide(L)'
;MRIRSTTSVAGIVLASAMLSGCLATPGTTTSLGFSPATMNVPPNLDDPALMALQSELTERHAQIEADPDAYFTGSAVCELNNEGQWLVNFTRTEADMDALHTFRERATGAKTVVQLGETKLIEGRCKDGLPDGPFVAVGAYEMTTSRTVPGQGLIESSFMNRTRMEGSATNGAMNGPVYFAFEMTFPIAPGQVMTSLFQSQGNFIDGRETGKHFVQMKQPSSMSTWVHEHRHASYGSHMQSRMYTGSKLMVEGQSLNGIPHGWNTAYTDANAGQRTCYVLGEVAAGDRCDLQLPPAGLVGSLAQAELNQLIRQDNQGKYLSPYTSDDVLAEWVNTVVIVNIGSTMGALAGAAAGGAIAAAADFVPYGLGSLLAAAVTAEMGKRVGREAAIAATGGWDNIRKSSDQSFDSADAMARYLMAKHGDSATYSEAVRVATDLYPDLRAALRRAY
;
A
#
# COMPACT_ATOMS: atom_id res chain seq x y z
N MET A 1 13.38 -26.32 34.89
CA MET A 1 12.17 -25.78 34.22
C MET A 1 12.58 -25.38 32.80
N ARG A 2 12.29 -26.22 31.79
CA ARG A 2 12.62 -25.96 30.38
C ARG A 2 11.50 -25.11 29.78
N ILE A 3 11.80 -23.86 29.42
CA ILE A 3 10.89 -23.04 28.61
C ILE A 3 11.21 -23.39 27.15
N ARG A 4 10.28 -24.08 26.48
CA ARG A 4 10.31 -24.25 25.02
C ARG A 4 9.83 -22.96 24.39
N SER A 5 10.70 -22.27 23.64
CA SER A 5 10.28 -21.23 22.69
C SER A 5 9.82 -21.91 21.41
N THR A 6 8.51 -21.91 21.15
CA THR A 6 7.96 -22.22 19.83
C THR A 6 8.05 -20.97 18.97
N THR A 7 9.06 -20.92 18.11
CA THR A 7 9.15 -19.99 16.97
C THR A 7 8.13 -20.44 15.93
N SER A 8 7.16 -19.58 15.60
CA SER A 8 6.16 -19.85 14.56
C SER A 8 6.71 -19.41 13.19
N VAL A 9 6.51 -20.27 12.17
CA VAL A 9 7.30 -20.35 10.92
C VAL A 9 6.60 -19.62 9.74
N ALA A 10 5.41 -19.03 9.92
CA ALA A 10 4.60 -18.59 8.78
C ALA A 10 4.96 -17.21 8.20
N GLY A 11 5.57 -16.32 8.99
CA GLY A 11 5.88 -14.94 8.55
C GLY A 11 7.04 -14.83 7.55
N ILE A 12 7.88 -15.87 7.46
CA ILE A 12 8.99 -15.95 6.50
C ILE A 12 8.44 -16.11 5.06
N VAL A 13 7.25 -16.69 4.89
CA VAL A 13 6.74 -17.20 3.61
C VAL A 13 6.38 -16.13 2.57
N LEU A 14 5.78 -14.99 2.95
CA LEU A 14 5.33 -13.98 1.96
C LEU A 14 6.47 -13.08 1.44
N ALA A 15 7.38 -12.67 2.33
CA ALA A 15 8.63 -12.03 1.95
C ALA A 15 9.49 -12.99 1.09
N SER A 16 9.52 -14.27 1.46
CA SER A 16 10.19 -15.30 0.68
C SER A 16 9.51 -15.58 -0.66
N ALA A 17 8.21 -15.39 -0.90
CA ALA A 17 7.63 -15.63 -2.24
C ALA A 17 8.13 -14.63 -3.30
N MET A 18 8.29 -13.35 -2.93
CA MET A 18 8.89 -12.32 -3.80
C MET A 18 10.42 -12.46 -3.93
N LEU A 19 11.09 -13.09 -2.95
CA LEU A 19 12.55 -13.31 -2.94
C LEU A 19 13.01 -14.70 -3.41
N SER A 20 12.15 -15.72 -3.35
CA SER A 20 12.49 -17.12 -3.70
C SER A 20 12.59 -17.32 -5.20
N GLY A 21 12.01 -16.43 -6.00
CA GLY A 21 12.33 -16.29 -7.42
C GLY A 21 13.69 -15.62 -7.69
N CYS A 22 14.22 -14.85 -6.73
CA CYS A 22 15.41 -14.00 -6.89
C CYS A 22 16.71 -14.62 -6.36
N LEU A 23 16.67 -15.57 -5.42
CA LEU A 23 17.87 -16.14 -4.80
C LEU A 23 17.72 -17.65 -4.57
N ALA A 24 18.05 -18.44 -5.59
CA ALA A 24 18.35 -19.86 -5.41
C ALA A 24 19.82 -20.02 -4.98
N THR A 25 20.14 -19.74 -3.72
CA THR A 25 21.34 -20.30 -3.09
C THR A 25 21.00 -21.64 -2.44
N PRO A 26 21.81 -22.70 -2.64
CA PRO A 26 21.51 -24.04 -2.14
C PRO A 26 21.82 -24.12 -0.65
N GLY A 27 20.87 -23.72 0.19
CA GLY A 27 20.98 -23.84 1.64
C GLY A 27 19.64 -23.61 2.31
N THR A 28 18.90 -24.70 2.57
CA THR A 28 17.61 -24.73 3.28
C THR A 28 16.53 -23.80 2.72
N THR A 29 16.09 -24.07 1.49
CA THR A 29 14.83 -23.53 0.98
C THR A 29 13.65 -24.14 1.74
N THR A 30 12.91 -23.31 2.46
CA THR A 30 11.49 -23.59 2.68
C THR A 30 10.83 -23.52 1.30
N SER A 31 10.77 -24.67 0.62
CA SER A 31 10.03 -24.81 -0.62
C SER A 31 8.58 -24.44 -0.34
N LEU A 32 8.13 -23.32 -0.88
CA LEU A 32 6.75 -22.85 -0.79
C LEU A 32 5.78 -23.69 -1.65
N GLY A 33 6.10 -24.96 -1.87
CA GLY A 33 5.28 -25.92 -2.61
C GLY A 33 4.98 -25.55 -4.07
N PHE A 34 5.47 -24.42 -4.58
CA PHE A 34 5.14 -23.96 -5.91
C PHE A 34 5.88 -24.80 -6.96
N SER A 35 5.10 -25.49 -7.78
CA SER A 35 5.64 -26.05 -9.01
C SER A 35 5.94 -24.90 -9.97
N PRO A 36 7.13 -24.88 -10.61
CA PRO A 36 7.42 -23.96 -11.72
C PRO A 36 6.33 -23.98 -12.80
N ALA A 37 5.65 -25.12 -12.99
CA ALA A 37 4.55 -25.26 -13.94
C ALA A 37 3.31 -24.42 -13.60
N THR A 38 3.16 -23.98 -12.35
CA THR A 38 2.00 -23.19 -11.90
C THR A 38 2.31 -21.72 -11.68
N MET A 39 3.58 -21.36 -11.46
CA MET A 39 3.98 -19.98 -11.10
C MET A 39 3.76 -18.96 -12.21
N ASN A 40 3.75 -19.39 -13.47
CA ASN A 40 3.52 -18.55 -14.65
C ASN A 40 2.13 -18.71 -15.25
N VAL A 41 1.25 -19.49 -14.61
CA VAL A 41 -0.13 -19.71 -15.08
C VAL A 41 -1.03 -18.69 -14.40
N PRO A 42 -1.84 -17.93 -15.15
CA PRO A 42 -2.77 -16.98 -14.53
C PRO A 42 -3.82 -17.69 -13.69
N PRO A 43 -4.35 -17.05 -12.64
CA PRO A 43 -5.42 -17.63 -11.85
C PRO A 43 -6.66 -17.86 -12.72
N ASN A 44 -7.39 -18.94 -12.38
CA ASN A 44 -8.74 -19.11 -12.88
C ASN A 44 -9.66 -18.24 -12.02
N LEU A 45 -10.28 -17.24 -12.63
CA LEU A 45 -11.18 -16.31 -11.95
C LEU A 45 -12.60 -16.71 -12.31
N ASP A 46 -13.45 -16.91 -11.30
CA ASP A 46 -14.85 -17.30 -11.53
C ASP A 46 -15.74 -16.14 -12.02
N ASP A 47 -15.19 -14.92 -12.04
CA ASP A 47 -15.91 -13.70 -12.37
C ASP A 47 -15.65 -13.27 -13.83
N PRO A 48 -16.67 -13.21 -14.71
CA PRO A 48 -16.48 -12.86 -16.12
C PRO A 48 -15.84 -11.49 -16.35
N ALA A 49 -16.09 -10.50 -15.49
CA ALA A 49 -15.49 -9.17 -15.64
C ALA A 49 -13.99 -9.22 -15.31
N LEU A 50 -13.59 -10.00 -14.30
CA LEU A 50 -12.19 -10.19 -13.97
C LEU A 50 -11.46 -11.03 -15.04
N MET A 51 -12.13 -12.04 -15.61
CA MET A 51 -11.58 -12.80 -16.75
C MET A 51 -11.31 -11.90 -17.96
N ALA A 52 -12.22 -10.96 -18.26
CA ALA A 52 -12.03 -9.99 -19.34
C ALA A 52 -10.83 -9.08 -19.08
N LEU A 53 -10.70 -8.53 -17.87
CA LEU A 53 -9.54 -7.72 -17.47
C LEU A 53 -8.23 -8.53 -17.56
N GLN A 54 -8.21 -9.76 -17.05
CA GLN A 54 -7.03 -10.63 -17.14
C GLN A 54 -6.64 -10.90 -18.60
N SER A 55 -7.61 -11.11 -19.49
CA SER A 55 -7.37 -11.32 -20.92
C SER A 55 -6.78 -10.08 -21.58
N GLU A 56 -7.34 -8.90 -21.30
CA GLU A 56 -6.84 -7.62 -21.84
C GLU A 56 -5.40 -7.36 -21.38
N LEU A 57 -5.11 -7.53 -20.08
CA LEU A 57 -3.77 -7.35 -19.56
C LEU A 57 -2.77 -8.36 -20.14
N THR A 58 -3.19 -9.60 -20.37
CA THR A 58 -2.35 -10.63 -21.01
C THR A 58 -2.02 -10.25 -22.46
N GLU A 59 -2.97 -9.69 -23.21
CA GLU A 59 -2.72 -9.21 -24.56
C GLU A 59 -1.75 -8.00 -24.56
N ARG A 60 -2.02 -7.01 -23.70
CA ARG A 60 -1.13 -5.84 -23.52
C ARG A 60 0.26 -6.24 -23.09
N HIS A 61 0.37 -7.26 -22.24
CA HIS A 61 1.64 -7.82 -21.82
C HIS A 61 2.46 -8.33 -23.00
N ALA A 62 1.82 -9.09 -23.89
CA ALA A 62 2.48 -9.60 -25.10
C ALA A 62 2.93 -8.47 -26.03
N GLN A 63 2.20 -7.34 -26.09
CA GLN A 63 2.61 -6.15 -26.83
C GLN A 63 3.88 -5.52 -26.23
N ILE A 64 3.95 -5.42 -24.89
CA ILE A 64 5.13 -4.88 -24.19
C ILE A 64 6.34 -5.79 -24.39
N GLU A 65 6.17 -7.12 -24.30
CA GLU A 65 7.27 -8.06 -24.55
C GLU A 65 7.77 -8.03 -26.00
N ALA A 66 6.91 -7.69 -26.96
CA ALA A 66 7.28 -7.61 -28.36
C ALA A 66 8.15 -6.38 -28.69
N ASP A 67 7.85 -5.22 -28.09
CA ASP A 67 8.61 -3.97 -28.28
C ASP A 67 8.46 -3.04 -27.06
N PRO A 68 9.27 -3.25 -25.99
CA PRO A 68 9.11 -2.49 -24.75
C PRO A 68 9.49 -1.01 -24.95
N ASP A 69 10.43 -0.72 -25.84
CA ASP A 69 10.86 0.65 -26.11
C ASP A 69 9.78 1.45 -26.82
N ALA A 70 9.13 0.88 -27.84
CA ALA A 70 8.00 1.55 -28.49
C ALA A 70 6.81 1.76 -27.54
N TYR A 71 6.62 0.86 -26.57
CA TYR A 71 5.49 0.94 -25.64
C TYR A 71 5.62 2.10 -24.65
N PHE A 72 6.82 2.35 -24.14
CA PHE A 72 7.11 3.37 -23.12
C PHE A 72 7.68 4.67 -23.69
N THR A 73 7.69 4.85 -25.01
CA THR A 73 8.17 6.08 -25.66
C THR A 73 7.11 6.69 -26.59
N GLY A 74 7.31 7.95 -26.94
CA GLY A 74 6.44 8.67 -27.85
C GLY A 74 6.84 10.14 -27.97
N SER A 75 6.31 10.82 -28.98
CA SER A 75 6.51 12.27 -29.13
C SER A 75 5.52 13.02 -28.25
N ALA A 76 5.98 14.06 -27.54
CA ALA A 76 5.12 14.85 -26.68
C ALA A 76 4.05 15.59 -27.51
N VAL A 77 2.78 15.44 -27.13
CA VAL A 77 1.68 16.30 -27.58
C VAL A 77 1.54 17.49 -26.64
N CYS A 78 1.90 17.31 -25.37
CA CYS A 78 2.04 18.39 -24.41
C CYS A 78 2.97 18.04 -23.24
N GLU A 79 3.64 19.07 -22.71
CA GLU A 79 4.46 18.98 -21.51
C GLU A 79 3.56 18.99 -20.27
N LEU A 80 3.86 18.08 -19.33
CA LEU A 80 3.15 17.99 -18.05
C LEU A 80 3.81 18.90 -17.02
N ASN A 81 3.00 19.59 -16.22
CA ASN A 81 3.51 20.31 -15.05
C ASN A 81 3.97 19.29 -13.97
N ASN A 82 4.57 19.78 -12.88
CA ASN A 82 5.07 18.89 -11.83
C ASN A 82 4.01 17.92 -11.29
N GLU A 83 2.80 18.40 -11.00
CA GLU A 83 1.69 17.55 -10.53
C GLU A 83 1.32 16.47 -11.56
N GLY A 84 1.26 16.82 -12.85
CA GLY A 84 1.00 15.88 -13.94
C GLY A 84 2.10 14.84 -14.09
N GLN A 85 3.36 15.20 -13.86
CA GLN A 85 4.47 14.24 -13.89
C GLN A 85 4.39 13.24 -12.74
N TRP A 86 4.08 13.70 -11.52
CA TRP A 86 3.86 12.83 -10.38
C TRP A 86 2.63 11.93 -10.56
N LEU A 87 1.54 12.48 -11.10
CA LEU A 87 0.33 11.72 -11.42
C LEU A 87 0.63 10.58 -12.41
N VAL A 88 1.37 10.86 -13.49
CA VAL A 88 1.67 9.83 -14.50
C VAL A 88 2.63 8.76 -13.96
N ASN A 89 3.61 9.12 -13.13
CA ASN A 89 4.59 8.15 -12.64
C ASN A 89 4.11 7.34 -11.42
N PHE A 90 3.29 7.95 -10.56
CA PHE A 90 2.92 7.37 -9.26
C PHE A 90 1.43 7.30 -9.01
N THR A 91 0.59 7.85 -9.91
CA THR A 91 -0.87 7.98 -9.71
C THR A 91 -1.22 8.80 -8.47
N ARG A 92 -0.30 9.69 -8.06
CA ARG A 92 -0.32 10.45 -6.81
C ARG A 92 0.30 11.83 -7.00
N THR A 93 0.08 12.71 -6.04
CA THR A 93 0.76 14.01 -5.98
C THR A 93 2.17 13.89 -5.41
N GLU A 94 3.02 14.90 -5.65
CA GLU A 94 4.33 15.01 -4.99
C GLU A 94 4.19 14.99 -3.47
N ALA A 95 3.24 15.75 -2.93
CA ALA A 95 3.01 15.86 -1.50
C ALA A 95 2.67 14.50 -0.87
N ASP A 96 1.87 13.67 -1.54
CA ASP A 96 1.56 12.31 -1.08
C ASP A 96 2.80 11.41 -1.06
N MET A 97 3.66 11.54 -2.08
CA MET A 97 4.90 10.76 -2.18
C MET A 97 5.94 11.22 -1.16
N ASP A 98 6.10 12.53 -0.97
CA ASP A 98 6.98 13.10 0.05
C ASP A 98 6.52 12.72 1.45
N ALA A 99 5.22 12.73 1.73
CA ALA A 99 4.67 12.26 2.99
C ALA A 99 5.00 10.78 3.21
N LEU A 100 4.86 9.94 2.18
CA LEU A 100 5.17 8.51 2.23
C LEU A 100 6.68 8.26 2.45
N HIS A 101 7.54 8.98 1.73
CA HIS A 101 9.00 8.85 1.84
C HIS A 101 9.52 9.38 3.17
N THR A 102 9.03 10.54 3.62
CA THR A 102 9.35 11.10 4.94
C THR A 102 8.93 10.14 6.04
N PHE A 103 7.74 9.57 5.93
CA PHE A 103 7.26 8.54 6.83
C PHE A 103 8.22 7.35 6.87
N ARG A 104 8.63 6.83 5.71
CA ARG A 104 9.54 5.68 5.59
C ARG A 104 10.94 5.97 6.14
N GLU A 105 11.50 7.12 5.81
CA GLU A 105 12.82 7.55 6.28
C GLU A 105 12.84 7.58 7.79
N ARG A 106 11.78 8.15 8.39
CA ARG A 106 11.59 8.09 9.83
C ARG A 106 11.49 6.63 10.25
N ALA A 107 10.51 5.88 9.76
CA ALA A 107 10.18 4.48 10.10
C ALA A 107 11.35 3.49 10.07
N THR A 108 12.25 3.62 9.10
CA THR A 108 13.27 2.60 8.79
C THR A 108 14.70 3.12 8.89
N GLY A 109 14.88 4.44 8.96
CA GLY A 109 16.17 5.11 8.74
C GLY A 109 16.64 5.05 7.29
N ALA A 110 15.78 4.61 6.35
CA ALA A 110 16.11 4.53 4.93
C ALA A 110 15.58 5.76 4.20
N LYS A 111 16.48 6.61 3.72
CA LYS A 111 16.13 7.78 2.94
C LYS A 111 15.83 7.35 1.51
N THR A 112 14.70 7.79 0.98
CA THR A 112 14.32 7.57 -0.42
C THR A 112 14.35 8.90 -1.16
N VAL A 113 15.00 8.93 -2.31
CA VAL A 113 15.04 10.07 -3.22
C VAL A 113 14.46 9.61 -4.56
N VAL A 114 13.49 10.35 -5.08
CA VAL A 114 12.94 10.13 -6.42
C VAL A 114 13.46 11.23 -7.33
N GLN A 115 13.99 10.84 -8.48
CA GLN A 115 14.35 11.72 -9.55
C GLN A 115 13.45 11.42 -10.74
N LEU A 116 12.51 12.34 -11.02
CA LEU A 116 11.66 12.24 -12.21
C LEU A 116 12.53 12.40 -13.47
N GLY A 117 12.32 11.48 -14.41
CA GLY A 117 12.83 11.56 -15.77
C GLY A 117 11.81 12.23 -16.71
N GLU A 118 12.00 12.01 -18.01
CA GLU A 118 11.07 12.55 -19.01
C GLU A 118 9.66 12.01 -18.79
N THR A 119 8.69 12.89 -18.60
CA THR A 119 7.29 12.55 -18.39
C THR A 119 6.40 13.45 -19.21
N LYS A 120 5.59 12.86 -20.08
CA LYS A 120 4.89 13.59 -21.14
C LYS A 120 3.60 12.89 -21.54
N LEU A 121 2.67 13.67 -22.07
CA LEU A 121 1.51 13.15 -22.78
C LEU A 121 1.91 12.86 -24.23
N ILE A 122 1.64 11.64 -24.71
CA ILE A 122 1.92 11.23 -26.09
C ILE A 122 0.65 11.17 -26.94
N GLU A 123 -0.53 11.12 -26.31
CA GLU A 123 -1.83 11.26 -26.95
C GLU A 123 -2.81 11.98 -26.02
N GLY A 124 -3.71 12.79 -26.58
CA GLY A 124 -4.75 13.50 -25.82
C GLY A 124 -4.55 15.01 -25.77
N ARG A 125 -5.08 15.64 -24.72
CA ARG A 125 -4.97 17.09 -24.49
C ARG A 125 -4.56 17.34 -23.04
N CYS A 126 -3.82 18.43 -22.82
CA CYS A 126 -3.62 18.99 -21.49
C CYS A 126 -4.44 20.26 -21.27
N LYS A 127 -4.77 20.49 -20.01
CA LYS A 127 -5.21 21.77 -19.49
C LYS A 127 -4.37 22.09 -18.26
N ASP A 128 -3.71 23.24 -18.26
CA ASP A 128 -2.83 23.69 -17.17
C ASP A 128 -1.69 22.70 -16.82
N GLY A 129 -1.23 21.93 -17.81
CA GLY A 129 -0.17 20.91 -17.63
C GLY A 129 -0.66 19.59 -17.03
N LEU A 130 -1.98 19.37 -16.97
CA LEU A 130 -2.62 18.13 -16.52
C LEU A 130 -3.43 17.48 -17.65
N PRO A 131 -3.59 16.14 -17.69
CA PRO A 131 -4.44 15.48 -18.69
C PRO A 131 -5.92 15.92 -18.59
N ASP A 132 -6.57 16.14 -19.75
CA ASP A 132 -7.99 16.53 -19.85
C ASP A 132 -8.70 15.83 -21.04
N GLY A 133 -9.59 14.90 -20.70
CA GLY A 133 -10.22 13.95 -21.63
C GLY A 133 -9.41 12.64 -21.75
N PRO A 134 -9.65 11.86 -22.83
CA PRO A 134 -8.88 10.66 -23.12
C PRO A 134 -7.41 10.97 -23.36
N PHE A 135 -6.51 10.15 -22.82
CA PHE A 135 -5.08 10.38 -22.91
C PHE A 135 -4.24 9.10 -22.89
N VAL A 136 -3.01 9.24 -23.38
CA VAL A 136 -1.90 8.30 -23.19
C VAL A 136 -0.69 9.11 -22.74
N ALA A 137 -0.11 8.75 -21.61
CA ALA A 137 1.07 9.36 -21.05
C ALA A 137 2.17 8.32 -20.84
N VAL A 138 3.42 8.77 -20.94
CA VAL A 138 4.59 7.97 -20.57
C VAL A 138 5.45 8.77 -19.61
N GLY A 139 6.13 8.06 -18.72
CA GLY A 139 7.03 8.66 -17.74
C GLY A 139 8.22 7.76 -17.48
N ALA A 140 9.21 8.34 -16.82
CA ALA A 140 10.32 7.60 -16.26
C ALA A 140 10.72 8.23 -14.93
N TYR A 141 11.28 7.43 -14.05
CA TYR A 141 11.93 7.94 -12.84
C TYR A 141 13.00 6.98 -12.34
N GLU A 142 13.99 7.53 -11.65
CA GLU A 142 14.92 6.77 -10.83
C GLU A 142 14.56 6.98 -9.36
N MET A 143 14.56 5.90 -8.59
CA MET A 143 14.44 6.01 -7.13
C MET A 143 15.67 5.39 -6.50
N THR A 144 16.29 6.15 -5.60
CA THR A 144 17.44 5.71 -4.82
C THR A 144 17.04 5.66 -3.35
N THR A 145 17.18 4.47 -2.75
CA THR A 145 17.02 4.28 -1.31
C THR A 145 18.38 4.05 -0.68
N SER A 146 18.72 4.85 0.33
CA SER A 146 19.97 4.73 1.08
C SER A 146 19.70 4.51 2.56
N ARG A 147 20.51 3.65 3.19
CA ARG A 147 20.41 3.36 4.62
C ARG A 147 21.80 3.10 5.21
N THR A 148 22.10 3.73 6.33
CA THR A 148 23.31 3.41 7.09
C THR A 148 23.05 2.19 7.98
N VAL A 149 23.78 1.11 7.73
CA VAL A 149 23.71 -0.12 8.54
C VAL A 149 24.94 -0.19 9.45
N PRO A 150 24.79 -0.31 10.78
CA PRO A 150 25.90 -0.45 11.70
C PRO A 150 26.85 -1.59 11.31
N GLY A 151 28.14 -1.27 11.15
CA GLY A 151 29.17 -2.24 10.76
C GLY A 151 29.24 -2.56 9.25
N GLN A 152 28.26 -2.12 8.45
CA GLN A 152 28.26 -2.29 6.99
C GLN A 152 28.38 -0.97 6.22
N GLY A 153 28.17 0.17 6.88
CA GLY A 153 28.27 1.50 6.26
C GLY A 153 26.98 1.90 5.52
N LEU A 154 27.12 2.79 4.54
CA LEU A 154 26.02 3.22 3.70
C LEU A 154 25.70 2.13 2.66
N ILE A 155 24.47 1.65 2.67
CA ILE A 155 23.93 0.76 1.65
C ILE A 155 23.00 1.57 0.78
N GLU A 156 23.26 1.60 -0.53
CA GLU A 156 22.41 2.26 -1.52
C GLU A 156 21.84 1.21 -2.48
N SER A 157 20.59 1.40 -2.85
CA SER A 157 19.91 0.63 -3.89
C SER A 157 19.13 1.62 -4.74
N SER A 158 19.37 1.59 -6.04
CA SER A 158 18.57 2.33 -7.00
C SER A 158 17.81 1.38 -7.93
N PHE A 159 16.70 1.85 -8.45
CA PHE A 159 15.98 1.21 -9.54
C PHE A 159 15.47 2.27 -10.50
N MET A 160 15.30 1.86 -11.75
CA MET A 160 14.74 2.69 -12.80
C MET A 160 13.35 2.18 -13.15
N ASN A 161 12.44 3.09 -13.42
CA ASN A 161 11.10 2.78 -13.90
C ASN A 161 10.81 3.49 -15.21
N ARG A 162 10.06 2.81 -16.07
CA ARG A 162 9.35 3.38 -17.20
C ARG A 162 7.87 3.14 -16.99
N THR A 163 7.06 4.17 -17.15
CA THR A 163 5.62 4.13 -16.88
C THR A 163 4.84 4.46 -18.14
N ARG A 164 3.67 3.85 -18.28
CA ARG A 164 2.67 4.20 -19.28
C ARG A 164 1.31 4.22 -18.61
N MET A 165 0.56 5.27 -18.85
CA MET A 165 -0.78 5.46 -18.32
C MET A 165 -1.74 5.77 -19.46
N GLU A 166 -2.87 5.08 -19.50
CA GLU A 166 -3.94 5.28 -20.47
C GLU A 166 -5.26 5.45 -19.71
N GLY A 167 -6.10 6.38 -20.13
CA GLY A 167 -7.41 6.55 -19.51
C GLY A 167 -8.07 7.85 -19.91
N SER A 168 -8.98 8.33 -19.07
CA SER A 168 -9.54 9.66 -19.18
C SER A 168 -9.36 10.42 -17.87
N ALA A 169 -9.13 11.72 -17.97
CA ALA A 169 -9.06 12.61 -16.81
C ALA A 169 -9.94 13.84 -17.02
N THR A 170 -10.25 14.56 -15.94
CA THR A 170 -10.89 15.88 -15.98
C THR A 170 -10.15 16.76 -15.00
N ASN A 171 -9.45 17.77 -15.52
CA ASN A 171 -8.50 18.59 -14.74
C ASN A 171 -7.51 17.73 -13.91
N GLY A 172 -6.91 16.70 -14.51
CA GLY A 172 -5.98 15.80 -13.82
C GLY A 172 -6.61 14.73 -12.92
N ALA A 173 -7.90 14.84 -12.57
CA ALA A 173 -8.59 13.79 -11.82
C ALA A 173 -9.01 12.64 -12.76
N MET A 174 -8.54 11.43 -12.49
CA MET A 174 -8.85 10.24 -13.29
C MET A 174 -10.35 9.90 -13.25
N ASN A 175 -10.95 9.59 -14.40
CA ASN A 175 -12.36 9.28 -14.54
C ASN A 175 -12.59 8.18 -15.57
N GLY A 176 -13.33 7.14 -15.21
CA GLY A 176 -13.57 5.96 -16.04
C GLY A 176 -12.46 4.91 -15.94
N PRO A 177 -12.36 4.01 -16.94
CA PRO A 177 -11.34 2.97 -16.95
C PRO A 177 -9.95 3.57 -17.15
N VAL A 178 -8.99 3.08 -16.38
CA VAL A 178 -7.60 3.48 -16.40
C VAL A 178 -6.75 2.23 -16.47
N TYR A 179 -5.82 2.25 -17.40
CA TYR A 179 -4.76 1.27 -17.52
C TYR A 179 -3.44 1.91 -17.13
N PHE A 180 -2.67 1.21 -16.32
CA PHE A 180 -1.35 1.63 -15.89
C PHE A 180 -0.38 0.47 -16.07
N ALA A 181 0.78 0.75 -16.65
CA ALA A 181 1.86 -0.21 -16.76
C ALA A 181 3.16 0.44 -16.33
N PHE A 182 4.02 -0.31 -15.66
CA PHE A 182 5.39 0.10 -15.48
C PHE A 182 6.35 -1.08 -15.56
N GLU A 183 7.49 -0.80 -16.17
CA GLU A 183 8.64 -1.69 -16.16
C GLU A 183 9.63 -1.17 -15.13
N MET A 184 9.98 -2.04 -14.17
CA MET A 184 10.94 -1.75 -13.12
C MET A 184 12.21 -2.57 -13.35
N THR A 185 13.36 -1.91 -13.39
CA THR A 185 14.67 -2.56 -13.43
C THR A 185 15.44 -2.27 -12.16
N PHE A 186 15.83 -3.31 -11.43
CA PHE A 186 16.61 -3.19 -10.19
C PHE A 186 17.80 -4.17 -10.16
N PRO A 187 18.94 -3.79 -9.54
CA PRO A 187 20.08 -4.66 -9.40
C PRO A 187 19.80 -5.76 -8.37
N ILE A 188 20.11 -7.00 -8.71
CA ILE A 188 20.00 -8.16 -7.80
C ILE A 188 21.36 -8.69 -7.34
N ALA A 189 22.41 -8.44 -8.13
CA ALA A 189 23.80 -8.71 -7.80
C ALA A 189 24.71 -7.80 -8.64
N PRO A 190 26.03 -7.71 -8.34
CA PRO A 190 26.95 -6.96 -9.18
C PRO A 190 26.88 -7.40 -10.66
N GLY A 191 26.50 -6.48 -11.55
CA GLY A 191 26.34 -6.74 -12.98
C GLY A 191 25.08 -7.54 -13.37
N GLN A 192 24.18 -7.85 -12.43
CA GLN A 192 22.93 -8.54 -12.70
C GLN A 192 21.75 -7.65 -12.31
N VAL A 193 20.82 -7.48 -13.26
CA VAL A 193 19.57 -6.76 -13.06
C VAL A 193 18.39 -7.69 -13.24
N MET A 194 17.31 -7.41 -12.52
CA MET A 194 16.01 -8.02 -12.74
C MET A 194 15.07 -6.95 -13.28
N THR A 195 14.38 -7.30 -14.36
CA THR A 195 13.27 -6.51 -14.88
C THR A 195 11.96 -7.18 -14.47
N SER A 196 11.06 -6.40 -13.88
CA SER A 196 9.69 -6.81 -13.56
C SER A 196 8.72 -5.92 -14.30
N LEU A 197 7.67 -6.50 -14.88
CA LEU A 197 6.60 -5.76 -15.53
C LEU A 197 5.35 -5.81 -14.66
N PHE A 198 4.87 -4.64 -14.29
CA PHE A 198 3.63 -4.46 -13.56
C PHE A 198 2.59 -3.83 -14.48
N GLN A 199 1.37 -4.33 -14.40
CA GLN A 199 0.23 -3.81 -15.13
C GLN A 199 -0.97 -3.79 -14.19
N SER A 200 -1.79 -2.75 -14.30
CA SER A 200 -3.05 -2.67 -13.57
C SER A 200 -4.14 -2.00 -14.40
N GLN A 201 -5.38 -2.39 -14.13
CA GLN A 201 -6.55 -1.83 -14.80
C GLN A 201 -7.74 -1.78 -13.86
N GLY A 202 -8.36 -0.60 -13.76
CA GLY A 202 -9.48 -0.35 -12.84
C GLY A 202 -10.30 0.85 -13.27
N ASN A 203 -11.40 1.12 -12.56
CA ASN A 203 -12.24 2.28 -12.82
C ASN A 203 -12.01 3.36 -11.78
N PHE A 204 -12.14 4.62 -12.20
CA PHE A 204 -11.94 5.78 -11.36
C PHE A 204 -13.14 6.72 -11.45
N ILE A 205 -13.45 7.38 -10.34
CA ILE A 205 -14.40 8.49 -10.28
C ILE A 205 -13.72 9.60 -9.48
N ASP A 206 -13.48 10.73 -10.11
CA ASP A 206 -12.84 11.90 -9.49
C ASP A 206 -11.48 11.56 -8.81
N GLY A 207 -10.63 10.84 -9.54
CA GLY A 207 -9.32 10.39 -9.04
C GLY A 207 -9.38 9.20 -8.07
N ARG A 208 -10.57 8.71 -7.71
CA ARG A 208 -10.74 7.62 -6.74
C ARG A 208 -11.06 6.31 -7.43
N GLU A 209 -10.29 5.28 -7.12
CA GLU A 209 -10.54 3.92 -7.63
C GLU A 209 -11.89 3.40 -7.15
N THR A 210 -12.67 2.78 -8.03
CA THR A 210 -13.98 2.22 -7.72
C THR A 210 -14.23 0.91 -8.46
N GLY A 211 -15.04 0.03 -7.88
CA GLY A 211 -15.40 -1.24 -8.49
C GLY A 211 -14.23 -2.22 -8.50
N LYS A 212 -14.14 -3.02 -9.55
CA LYS A 212 -13.09 -4.04 -9.68
C LYS A 212 -11.83 -3.44 -10.28
N HIS A 213 -10.71 -3.78 -9.67
CA HIS A 213 -9.38 -3.46 -10.14
C HIS A 213 -8.53 -4.70 -10.13
N PHE A 214 -7.77 -4.84 -11.19
CA PHE A 214 -6.96 -6.01 -11.44
C PHE A 214 -5.53 -5.57 -11.63
N VAL A 215 -4.63 -6.26 -10.95
CA VAL A 215 -3.20 -5.97 -10.94
C VAL A 215 -2.45 -7.25 -11.28
N GLN A 216 -1.47 -7.16 -12.17
CA GLN A 216 -0.62 -8.27 -12.56
C GLN A 216 0.84 -7.82 -12.52
N MET A 217 1.68 -8.57 -11.82
CA MET A 217 3.12 -8.41 -11.83
C MET A 217 3.72 -9.68 -12.42
N LYS A 218 4.43 -9.55 -13.53
CA LYS A 218 5.18 -10.64 -14.12
C LYS A 218 6.67 -10.44 -13.92
N GLN A 219 7.30 -11.51 -13.46
CA GLN A 219 8.73 -11.68 -13.32
C GLN A 219 9.17 -12.84 -14.24
N PRO A 220 10.48 -13.01 -14.50
CA PRO A 220 10.95 -14.08 -15.38
C PRO A 220 10.48 -15.49 -15.00
N SER A 221 10.25 -15.74 -13.70
CA SER A 221 9.93 -17.07 -13.16
C SER A 221 8.60 -17.12 -12.40
N SER A 222 7.89 -16.01 -12.26
CA SER A 222 6.65 -15.96 -11.51
C SER A 222 5.70 -14.90 -12.04
N MET A 223 4.42 -15.09 -11.74
CA MET A 223 3.39 -14.09 -11.91
C MET A 223 2.65 -13.93 -10.60
N SER A 224 2.45 -12.71 -10.16
CA SER A 224 1.57 -12.38 -9.06
C SER A 224 0.36 -11.62 -9.60
N THR A 225 -0.81 -11.96 -9.10
CA THR A 225 -2.06 -11.29 -9.49
C THR A 225 -2.76 -10.82 -8.25
N TRP A 226 -3.21 -9.57 -8.24
CA TRP A 226 -4.07 -9.04 -7.20
C TRP A 226 -5.38 -8.57 -7.79
N VAL A 227 -6.45 -8.85 -7.08
CA VAL A 227 -7.80 -8.46 -7.45
C VAL A 227 -8.41 -7.70 -6.30
N HIS A 228 -8.86 -6.49 -6.57
CA HIS A 228 -9.49 -5.61 -5.61
C HIS A 228 -10.90 -5.31 -6.05
N GLU A 229 -11.79 -5.24 -5.07
CA GLU A 229 -13.13 -4.71 -5.26
C GLU A 229 -13.34 -3.59 -4.27
N HIS A 230 -13.25 -2.36 -4.77
CA HIS A 230 -13.47 -1.13 -4.04
C HIS A 230 -14.96 -0.80 -4.03
N ARG A 231 -15.52 -0.75 -2.82
CA ARG A 231 -16.87 -0.29 -2.56
C ARG A 231 -16.77 0.93 -1.64
N HIS A 232 -16.93 2.11 -2.22
CA HIS A 232 -17.05 3.34 -1.44
C HIS A 232 -18.42 3.38 -0.76
N ALA A 233 -18.42 3.45 0.57
CA ALA A 233 -19.60 3.72 1.38
C ALA A 233 -19.51 5.14 1.97
N SER A 234 -20.63 5.67 2.48
CA SER A 234 -20.69 6.99 3.14
C SER A 234 -19.60 7.23 4.19
N TYR A 235 -19.13 6.16 4.83
CA TYR A 235 -18.21 6.19 5.97
C TYR A 235 -16.89 5.44 5.73
N GLY A 236 -16.52 5.17 4.47
CA GLY A 236 -15.19 4.63 4.15
C GLY A 236 -15.13 3.76 2.89
N SER A 237 -13.91 3.48 2.44
CA SER A 237 -13.59 2.54 1.38
C SER A 237 -13.56 1.11 1.93
N HIS A 238 -14.54 0.31 1.54
CA HIS A 238 -14.48 -1.14 1.75
C HIS A 238 -13.72 -1.75 0.58
N MET A 239 -12.70 -2.55 0.88
CA MET A 239 -11.93 -3.24 -0.14
C MET A 239 -11.96 -4.74 0.16
N GLN A 240 -12.43 -5.54 -0.80
CA GLN A 240 -12.15 -6.97 -0.82
C GLN A 240 -10.94 -7.21 -1.71
N SER A 241 -9.96 -7.95 -1.21
CA SER A 241 -8.70 -8.18 -1.91
C SER A 241 -8.40 -9.67 -2.00
N ARG A 242 -7.95 -10.13 -3.16
CA ARG A 242 -7.43 -11.47 -3.39
C ARG A 242 -6.04 -11.38 -4.02
N MET A 243 -5.09 -12.12 -3.48
CA MET A 243 -3.72 -12.21 -4.00
C MET A 243 -3.43 -13.64 -4.44
N TYR A 244 -2.92 -13.79 -5.65
CA TYR A 244 -2.53 -15.04 -6.25
C TYR A 244 -1.03 -15.02 -6.58
N THR A 245 -0.38 -16.18 -6.47
CA THR A 245 0.94 -16.44 -7.02
C THR A 245 0.80 -17.58 -8.01
N GLY A 246 1.04 -17.27 -9.28
CA GLY A 246 0.58 -18.06 -10.40
C GLY A 246 -0.92 -18.26 -10.32
N SER A 247 -1.36 -19.52 -10.41
CA SER A 247 -2.77 -19.88 -10.34
C SER A 247 -3.30 -20.11 -8.92
N LYS A 248 -2.42 -20.05 -7.91
CA LYS A 248 -2.77 -20.37 -6.52
C LYS A 248 -3.18 -19.13 -5.75
N LEU A 249 -4.36 -19.15 -5.14
CA LEU A 249 -4.79 -18.13 -4.17
C LEU A 249 -3.91 -18.22 -2.92
N MET A 250 -3.33 -17.09 -2.53
CA MET A 250 -2.42 -16.96 -1.39
C MET A 250 -3.08 -16.26 -0.22
N VAL A 251 -3.85 -15.20 -0.51
CA VAL A 251 -4.54 -14.42 0.50
C VAL A 251 -5.89 -13.97 -0.06
N GLU A 252 -6.93 -14.08 0.74
CA GLU A 252 -8.19 -13.37 0.54
C GLU A 252 -8.51 -12.56 1.79
N GLY A 253 -8.89 -11.31 1.63
CA GLY A 253 -9.08 -10.43 2.77
C GLY A 253 -10.09 -9.34 2.50
N GLN A 254 -10.51 -8.73 3.59
CA GLN A 254 -11.36 -7.55 3.58
C GLN A 254 -10.68 -6.48 4.43
N SER A 255 -10.79 -5.23 3.97
CA SER A 255 -10.35 -4.07 4.72
C SER A 255 -11.37 -2.94 4.62
N LEU A 256 -11.30 -2.06 5.60
CA LEU A 256 -12.10 -0.86 5.74
C LEU A 256 -11.15 0.32 5.93
N ASN A 257 -11.09 1.20 4.94
CA ASN A 257 -10.09 2.27 4.83
C ASN A 257 -8.65 1.74 4.98
N GLY A 258 -8.35 0.62 4.31
CA GLY A 258 -7.05 -0.05 4.42
C GLY A 258 -6.78 -0.73 5.76
N ILE A 259 -7.71 -0.73 6.72
CA ILE A 259 -7.57 -1.45 7.99
C ILE A 259 -8.22 -2.83 7.85
N PRO A 260 -7.52 -3.95 8.18
CA PRO A 260 -8.12 -5.29 8.10
C PRO A 260 -9.45 -5.37 8.87
N HIS A 261 -10.50 -5.82 8.20
CA HIS A 261 -11.84 -5.88 8.78
C HIS A 261 -12.61 -7.04 8.14
N GLY A 262 -13.36 -7.81 8.92
CA GLY A 262 -14.01 -9.02 8.45
C GLY A 262 -13.05 -10.21 8.39
N TRP A 263 -13.46 -11.24 7.65
CA TRP A 263 -12.70 -12.47 7.55
C TRP A 263 -11.56 -12.34 6.55
N ASN A 264 -10.34 -12.66 7.00
CA ASN A 264 -9.14 -12.72 6.17
C ASN A 264 -8.59 -14.14 6.22
N THR A 265 -8.29 -14.72 5.06
CA THR A 265 -7.81 -16.09 4.90
C THR A 265 -6.44 -16.08 4.24
N ALA A 266 -5.46 -16.69 4.89
CA ALA A 266 -4.15 -16.96 4.31
C ALA A 266 -4.06 -18.43 3.91
N TYR A 267 -3.63 -18.68 2.68
CA TYR A 267 -3.46 -20.02 2.11
C TYR A 267 -1.96 -20.32 2.04
N THR A 268 -1.53 -21.34 2.77
CA THR A 268 -0.16 -21.85 2.75
C THR A 268 -0.21 -23.35 2.43
N ASP A 269 0.89 -23.97 2.01
CA ASP A 269 0.86 -25.43 1.74
C ASP A 269 0.56 -26.27 2.98
N ALA A 270 0.81 -25.73 4.18
CA ALA A 270 0.59 -26.42 5.43
C ALA A 270 -0.88 -26.40 5.88
N ASN A 271 -1.67 -25.40 5.46
CA ASN A 271 -3.01 -25.16 6.00
C ASN A 271 -4.00 -24.91 4.86
N ALA A 272 -5.18 -25.56 4.92
CA ALA A 272 -6.28 -25.43 3.95
C ALA A 272 -7.01 -24.06 3.99
N GLY A 273 -6.29 -22.98 4.29
CA GLY A 273 -6.83 -21.65 4.57
C GLY A 273 -6.90 -21.39 6.07
N GLN A 274 -5.94 -20.65 6.61
CA GLN A 274 -6.03 -20.12 7.97
C GLN A 274 -6.88 -18.86 7.95
N ARG A 275 -8.10 -18.97 8.47
CA ARG A 275 -9.08 -17.89 8.53
C ARG A 275 -8.96 -17.16 9.88
N THR A 276 -8.77 -15.86 9.82
CA THR A 276 -8.69 -14.98 10.99
C THR A 276 -9.73 -13.87 10.86
N CYS A 277 -10.53 -13.68 11.90
CA CYS A 277 -11.52 -12.61 11.95
C CYS A 277 -10.83 -11.33 12.45
N TYR A 278 -10.99 -10.23 11.71
CA TYR A 278 -10.49 -8.92 12.10
C TYR A 278 -11.64 -7.93 12.32
N VAL A 279 -11.53 -7.08 13.32
CA VAL A 279 -12.39 -5.90 13.49
C VAL A 279 -11.48 -4.70 13.70
N LEU A 280 -11.36 -3.85 12.67
CA LEU A 280 -10.47 -2.68 12.67
C LEU A 280 -9.02 -3.03 13.06
N GLY A 281 -8.47 -4.07 12.43
CA GLY A 281 -7.10 -4.53 12.61
C GLY A 281 -6.88 -5.36 13.88
N GLU A 282 -7.92 -5.64 14.67
CA GLU A 282 -7.82 -6.53 15.84
C GLU A 282 -8.34 -7.92 15.51
N VAL A 283 -7.59 -8.96 15.89
CA VAL A 283 -8.12 -10.32 15.89
C VAL A 283 -9.34 -10.38 16.81
N ALA A 284 -10.43 -10.93 16.29
CA ALA A 284 -11.74 -10.94 16.92
C ALA A 284 -12.31 -12.35 16.97
N ALA A 285 -13.28 -12.57 17.85
CA ALA A 285 -14.12 -13.77 17.80
C ALA A 285 -14.94 -13.78 16.50
N GLY A 286 -15.14 -14.96 15.93
CA GLY A 286 -15.71 -15.13 14.59
C GLY A 286 -17.12 -14.57 14.43
N ASP A 287 -17.93 -14.61 15.49
CA ASP A 287 -19.28 -14.03 15.55
C ASP A 287 -19.31 -12.53 15.24
N ARG A 288 -18.19 -11.82 15.45
CA ARG A 288 -18.07 -10.39 15.11
C ARG A 288 -17.84 -10.12 13.63
N CYS A 289 -17.34 -11.11 12.87
CA CYS A 289 -17.11 -10.97 11.43
C CYS A 289 -18.26 -11.49 10.58
N ASP A 290 -19.22 -12.19 11.18
CA ASP A 290 -20.44 -12.64 10.49
C ASP A 290 -21.52 -11.53 10.44
N LEU A 291 -21.24 -10.37 11.06
CA LEU A 291 -22.04 -9.17 10.89
C LEU A 291 -21.80 -8.59 9.48
N GLN A 292 -22.85 -8.59 8.67
CA GLN A 292 -22.83 -7.94 7.37
C GLN A 292 -22.50 -6.46 7.53
N LEU A 293 -21.47 -6.02 6.82
CA LEU A 293 -21.21 -4.60 6.62
C LEU A 293 -22.49 -3.93 6.08
N PRO A 294 -22.82 -2.71 6.53
CA PRO A 294 -24.00 -2.02 6.06
C PRO A 294 -23.98 -1.90 4.52
N PRO A 295 -25.15 -1.98 3.87
CA PRO A 295 -25.24 -1.91 2.41
C PRO A 295 -24.66 -0.60 1.88
N ALA A 296 -23.97 -0.69 0.74
CA ALA A 296 -23.34 0.44 0.07
C ALA A 296 -24.37 1.55 -0.22
N GLY A 297 -24.13 2.72 0.39
CA GLY A 297 -24.92 3.92 0.20
C GLY A 297 -23.99 5.12 0.11
N LEU A 298 -24.35 6.06 -0.77
CA LEU A 298 -23.72 7.32 -1.14
C LEU A 298 -22.69 7.92 -0.16
N VAL A 299 -21.52 8.27 -0.70
CA VAL A 299 -20.46 9.12 -0.13
C VAL A 299 -21.07 10.29 0.66
N GLY A 300 -20.76 10.36 1.95
CA GLY A 300 -21.05 11.51 2.79
C GLY A 300 -19.74 12.11 3.25
N SER A 301 -19.03 12.85 2.38
CA SER A 301 -18.01 13.78 2.88
C SER A 301 -18.72 14.76 3.81
N LEU A 302 -18.30 14.84 5.08
CA LEU A 302 -18.75 15.92 5.94
C LEU A 302 -18.41 17.25 5.26
N ALA A 303 -19.33 18.21 5.29
CA ALA A 303 -19.02 19.53 4.77
C ALA A 303 -17.85 20.14 5.56
N GLN A 304 -17.03 21.00 4.94
CA GLN A 304 -15.87 21.59 5.61
C GLN A 304 -16.24 22.30 6.93
N ALA A 305 -17.44 22.91 6.98
CA ALA A 305 -17.96 23.53 8.19
C ALA A 305 -18.20 22.53 9.33
N GLU A 306 -18.63 21.31 9.02
CA GLU A 306 -18.84 20.24 10.00
C GLU A 306 -17.49 19.66 10.46
N LEU A 307 -16.54 19.46 9.54
CA LEU A 307 -15.18 19.04 9.89
C LEU A 307 -14.50 20.03 10.86
N ASN A 308 -14.63 21.32 10.57
CA ASN A 308 -14.07 22.40 11.40
C ASN A 308 -14.68 22.46 12.81
N GLN A 309 -15.88 21.91 13.04
CA GLN A 309 -16.48 21.82 14.37
C GLN A 309 -15.95 20.64 15.19
N LEU A 310 -15.40 19.61 14.53
CA LEU A 310 -14.88 18.42 15.20
C LEU A 310 -13.46 18.63 15.72
N ILE A 311 -12.66 19.44 15.01
CA ILE A 311 -11.23 19.63 15.28
C ILE A 311 -10.93 20.95 15.99
N ARG A 312 -9.94 20.94 16.87
CA ARG A 312 -9.32 22.12 17.48
C ARG A 312 -8.03 22.44 16.76
N GLN A 313 -7.82 23.73 16.45
CA GLN A 313 -6.56 24.24 15.89
C GLN A 313 -5.56 24.59 17.01
N ASP A 314 -5.46 23.69 17.98
CA ASP A 314 -4.50 23.71 19.08
C ASP A 314 -4.20 22.28 19.54
N ASN A 315 -3.23 22.11 20.42
CA ASN A 315 -2.88 20.82 21.03
C ASN A 315 -3.39 20.67 22.48
N GLN A 316 -4.45 21.40 22.83
CA GLN A 316 -4.98 21.48 24.19
C GLN A 316 -6.13 20.49 24.44
N GLY A 317 -6.68 19.90 23.37
CA GLY A 317 -7.68 18.84 23.46
C GLY A 317 -7.17 17.58 24.15
N LYS A 318 -8.12 16.74 24.55
CA LYS A 318 -7.87 15.46 25.24
C LYS A 318 -7.21 14.43 24.32
N TYR A 319 -7.49 14.49 23.02
CA TYR A 319 -6.94 13.59 22.01
C TYR A 319 -6.15 14.40 21.00
N LEU A 320 -4.87 14.09 20.82
CA LEU A 320 -4.00 14.79 19.87
C LEU A 320 -4.12 14.14 18.49
N SER A 321 -4.14 14.97 17.46
CA SER A 321 -4.28 14.49 16.09
C SER A 321 -3.04 13.71 15.65
N PRO A 322 -3.19 12.57 14.96
CA PRO A 322 -2.09 11.88 14.30
C PRO A 322 -1.67 12.58 13.00
N TYR A 323 -2.40 13.62 12.59
CA TYR A 323 -2.08 14.50 11.47
C TYR A 323 -1.86 15.93 11.95
N THR A 324 -0.96 16.64 11.28
CA THR A 324 -0.79 18.08 11.44
C THR A 324 -1.72 18.86 10.52
N SER A 325 -1.83 20.17 10.74
CA SER A 325 -2.76 21.03 9.98
C SER A 325 -2.47 21.16 8.48
N ASP A 326 -1.27 20.80 8.06
CA ASP A 326 -0.80 20.64 6.68
C ASP A 326 -1.03 19.22 6.11
N ASP A 327 -1.83 18.39 6.80
CA ASP A 327 -2.28 17.07 6.36
C ASP A 327 -1.19 16.00 6.24
N VAL A 328 -0.03 16.21 6.87
CA VAL A 328 1.01 15.19 7.04
C VAL A 328 0.93 14.50 8.41
N LEU A 329 1.57 13.34 8.56
CA LEU A 329 1.61 12.63 9.85
C LEU A 329 2.41 13.39 10.90
N ALA A 330 1.84 13.52 12.10
CA ALA A 330 2.51 14.07 13.25
C ALA A 330 3.76 13.25 13.61
N GLU A 331 4.82 13.91 14.09
CA GLU A 331 6.13 13.28 14.33
C GLU A 331 6.04 12.09 15.28
N TRP A 332 5.21 12.19 16.32
CA TRP A 332 5.01 11.12 17.29
C TRP A 332 4.42 9.85 16.69
N VAL A 333 3.56 9.97 15.67
CA VAL A 333 3.02 8.79 14.97
C VAL A 333 4.17 8.04 14.32
N ASN A 334 5.04 8.78 13.63
CA ASN A 334 6.21 8.24 12.96
C ASN A 334 7.13 7.50 13.94
N THR A 335 7.33 8.02 15.16
CA THR A 335 8.18 7.35 16.16
C THR A 335 7.65 6.00 16.63
N VAL A 336 6.33 5.83 16.81
CA VAL A 336 5.74 4.53 17.19
C VAL A 336 5.88 3.51 16.07
N VAL A 337 5.72 3.93 14.81
CA VAL A 337 5.90 3.06 13.65
C VAL A 337 7.34 2.52 13.59
N ILE A 338 8.35 3.38 13.81
CA ILE A 338 9.77 2.99 13.83
C ILE A 338 10.03 1.82 14.77
N VAL A 339 9.53 1.93 16.01
CA VAL A 339 9.75 0.91 17.04
C VAL A 339 9.07 -0.40 16.67
N ASN A 340 7.89 -0.33 16.06
CA ASN A 340 7.15 -1.52 15.63
C ASN A 340 7.85 -2.23 14.45
N ILE A 341 8.24 -1.47 13.44
CA ILE A 341 8.95 -1.98 12.24
C ILE A 341 10.35 -2.47 12.58
N GLY A 342 11.07 -1.84 13.51
CA GLY A 342 12.39 -2.30 13.98
C GLY A 342 12.39 -3.73 14.53
N SER A 343 11.29 -4.17 15.15
CA SER A 343 11.11 -5.55 15.60
C SER A 343 10.77 -6.54 14.47
N THR A 344 10.04 -6.08 13.45
CA THR A 344 9.66 -6.85 12.26
C THR A 344 10.81 -7.02 11.26
N MET A 345 11.63 -5.97 11.07
CA MET A 345 12.79 -6.00 10.17
C MET A 345 13.93 -6.86 10.72
N GLY A 346 14.07 -7.03 12.04
CA GLY A 346 15.06 -7.94 12.62
C GLY A 346 14.84 -9.41 12.22
N ALA A 347 13.59 -9.80 11.95
CA ALA A 347 13.24 -11.14 11.46
C ALA A 347 13.39 -11.27 9.93
N LEU A 348 13.18 -10.17 9.18
CA LEU A 348 13.33 -10.14 7.71
C LEU A 348 14.78 -9.97 7.25
N ALA A 349 15.62 -9.28 8.03
CA ALA A 349 17.05 -9.09 7.74
C ALA A 349 17.85 -10.40 7.74
N GLY A 350 17.35 -11.45 8.41
CA GLY A 350 17.96 -12.78 8.38
C GLY A 350 17.70 -13.57 7.08
N ALA A 351 16.74 -13.14 6.26
CA ALA A 351 16.31 -13.86 5.04
C ALA A 351 16.52 -13.06 3.74
N ALA A 352 16.78 -11.76 3.80
CA ALA A 352 16.85 -10.88 2.63
C ALA A 352 18.19 -10.14 2.53
N ALA A 353 19.05 -10.57 1.60
CA ALA A 353 19.98 -9.66 0.97
C ALA A 353 19.17 -8.78 -0.02
N GLY A 354 18.86 -7.54 0.36
CA GLY A 354 18.41 -6.49 -0.56
C GLY A 354 16.97 -6.02 -0.37
N GLY A 355 16.75 -4.71 -0.52
CA GLY A 355 15.53 -3.98 -0.15
C GLY A 355 14.30 -4.21 -1.04
N ALA A 356 14.20 -5.36 -1.72
CA ALA A 356 13.16 -5.68 -2.68
C ALA A 356 11.75 -5.77 -2.07
N ILE A 357 11.61 -6.23 -0.82
CA ILE A 357 10.29 -6.29 -0.14
C ILE A 357 9.78 -4.89 0.22
N ALA A 358 10.69 -4.00 0.65
CA ALA A 358 10.33 -2.63 1.00
C ALA A 358 9.93 -1.85 -0.26
N ALA A 359 10.69 -2.01 -1.34
CA ALA A 359 10.36 -1.44 -2.65
C ALA A 359 9.00 -1.99 -3.14
N ALA A 360 8.78 -3.32 -3.10
CA ALA A 360 7.50 -3.90 -3.51
C ALA A 360 6.31 -3.37 -2.71
N ALA A 361 6.45 -3.06 -1.41
CA ALA A 361 5.37 -2.45 -0.63
C ALA A 361 5.09 -0.98 -1.01
N ASP A 362 6.08 -0.25 -1.53
CA ASP A 362 5.99 1.16 -1.96
C ASP A 362 5.30 1.31 -3.33
N PHE A 363 5.40 0.31 -4.20
CA PHE A 363 4.95 0.42 -5.60
C PHE A 363 3.53 -0.01 -5.87
N VAL A 364 2.91 -0.73 -4.94
CA VAL A 364 1.61 -1.32 -5.25
C VAL A 364 0.58 -0.19 -5.11
N PRO A 365 0.12 0.40 -6.23
CA PRO A 365 -0.66 1.64 -6.18
C PRO A 365 -2.01 1.34 -5.53
N TYR A 366 -2.67 2.36 -4.98
CA TYR A 366 -4.04 2.23 -4.45
C TYR A 366 -4.28 1.31 -3.21
N GLY A 367 -3.36 1.30 -2.23
CA GLY A 367 -3.64 0.73 -0.90
C GLY A 367 -3.34 -0.77 -0.73
N LEU A 368 -2.71 -1.36 -1.73
CA LEU A 368 -2.26 -2.75 -1.82
C LEU A 368 -1.22 -3.15 -0.74
N GLY A 369 -0.51 -2.19 -0.16
CA GLY A 369 0.38 -2.41 0.99
C GLY A 369 -0.36 -2.86 2.26
N SER A 370 -1.64 -2.52 2.42
CA SER A 370 -2.43 -2.89 3.61
C SER A 370 -2.71 -4.38 3.72
N LEU A 371 -2.88 -5.10 2.60
CA LEU A 371 -3.12 -6.54 2.58
C LEU A 371 -1.84 -7.34 2.83
N LEU A 372 -0.71 -6.90 2.23
CA LEU A 372 0.60 -7.45 2.54
C LEU A 372 0.95 -7.22 4.02
N ALA A 373 0.65 -6.03 4.54
CA ALA A 373 0.75 -5.76 5.97
C ALA A 373 -0.20 -6.64 6.80
N ALA A 374 -1.44 -6.90 6.36
CA ALA A 374 -2.39 -7.78 7.04
C ALA A 374 -1.89 -9.23 7.12
N ALA A 375 -1.37 -9.77 6.01
CA ALA A 375 -0.81 -11.11 5.93
C ALA A 375 0.49 -11.25 6.76
N VAL A 376 1.31 -10.20 6.84
CA VAL A 376 2.52 -10.15 7.67
C VAL A 376 2.19 -9.92 9.15
N THR A 377 1.17 -9.10 9.47
CA THR A 377 0.75 -8.81 10.85
C THR A 377 -0.09 -9.92 11.48
N ALA A 378 -0.72 -10.79 10.67
CA ALA A 378 -1.37 -12.01 11.14
C ALA A 378 -0.43 -12.91 11.97
N GLU A 379 0.88 -12.88 11.68
CA GLU A 379 1.89 -13.67 12.38
C GLU A 379 2.62 -12.89 13.50
N MET A 380 2.56 -11.55 13.49
CA MET A 380 3.34 -10.70 14.39
C MET A 380 2.46 -9.74 15.20
N GLY A 381 1.43 -10.28 15.85
CA GLY A 381 0.51 -9.54 16.70
C GLY A 381 1.07 -9.10 18.07
N LYS A 382 2.28 -8.52 18.16
CA LYS A 382 2.74 -7.89 19.41
C LYS A 382 2.52 -6.38 19.34
N ARG A 383 1.39 -5.94 19.91
CA ARG A 383 1.14 -4.52 20.13
C ARG A 383 2.11 -3.98 21.16
N VAL A 384 2.61 -2.79 20.88
CA VAL A 384 3.29 -1.96 21.86
C VAL A 384 2.19 -1.40 22.76
N GLY A 385 2.07 -1.88 24.00
CA GLY A 385 1.05 -1.38 24.94
C GLY A 385 1.16 0.14 25.13
N ARG A 386 0.08 0.81 25.55
CA ARG A 386 0.00 2.29 25.66
C ARG A 386 1.24 2.94 26.25
N GLU A 387 1.75 2.43 27.38
CA GLU A 387 2.95 2.95 28.05
C GLU A 387 4.22 2.79 27.21
N ALA A 388 4.35 1.69 26.48
CA ALA A 388 5.48 1.47 25.59
C ALA A 388 5.35 2.31 24.31
N ALA A 389 4.13 2.62 23.85
CA ALA A 389 3.91 3.53 22.73
C ALA A 389 4.26 4.97 23.15
N ILE A 390 3.81 5.40 24.33
CA ILE A 390 4.19 6.70 24.91
C ILE A 390 5.71 6.78 25.09
N ALA A 391 6.34 5.75 25.65
CA ALA A 391 7.80 5.72 25.81
C ALA A 391 8.53 5.76 24.47
N ALA A 392 8.06 5.02 23.46
CA ALA A 392 8.62 5.01 22.11
C ALA A 392 8.60 6.42 21.48
N THR A 393 7.56 7.22 21.73
CA THR A 393 7.46 8.60 21.24
C THR A 393 8.29 9.63 22.00
N GLY A 394 9.03 9.23 23.05
CA GLY A 394 9.70 10.19 23.92
C GLY A 394 8.77 10.86 24.95
N GLY A 395 7.60 10.28 25.21
CA GLY A 395 6.64 10.74 26.22
C GLY A 395 5.60 11.73 25.73
N TRP A 396 4.63 12.03 26.59
CA TRP A 396 3.50 12.94 26.30
C TRP A 396 3.92 14.35 25.89
N ASP A 397 5.05 14.84 26.39
CA ASP A 397 5.56 16.16 26.03
C ASP A 397 5.93 16.22 24.55
N ASN A 398 6.55 15.17 24.01
CA ASN A 398 6.88 15.10 22.59
C ASN A 398 5.62 14.93 21.73
N ILE A 399 4.69 14.07 22.14
CA ILE A 399 3.39 13.89 21.45
C ILE A 399 2.66 15.24 21.34
N ARG A 400 2.59 16.00 22.44
CA ARG A 400 1.94 17.31 22.45
C ARG A 400 2.70 18.36 21.64
N LYS A 401 4.03 18.41 21.75
CA LYS A 401 4.86 19.36 20.99
C LYS A 401 4.80 19.14 19.48
N SER A 402 4.68 17.89 19.05
CA SER A 402 4.63 17.51 17.63
C SER A 402 3.22 17.43 17.03
N SER A 403 2.20 17.82 17.81
CA SER A 403 0.83 17.96 17.33
C SER A 403 0.43 19.43 17.36
N ASP A 404 -0.17 19.93 16.30
CA ASP A 404 -0.76 21.29 16.22
C ASP A 404 -2.30 21.27 16.25
N GLN A 405 -2.88 20.07 16.17
CA GLN A 405 -4.31 19.81 16.20
C GLN A 405 -4.71 18.81 17.27
N SER A 406 -5.94 18.95 17.77
CA SER A 406 -6.48 18.07 18.80
C SER A 406 -8.01 18.01 18.79
N PHE A 407 -8.57 17.14 19.63
CA PHE A 407 -10.00 16.87 19.73
C PHE A 407 -10.41 16.79 21.20
N ASP A 408 -11.63 17.25 21.49
CA ASP A 408 -12.21 17.18 22.82
C ASP A 408 -12.75 15.77 23.15
N SER A 409 -13.10 14.97 22.13
CA SER A 409 -13.64 13.61 22.28
C SER A 409 -13.08 12.63 21.25
N ALA A 410 -13.04 11.36 21.63
CA ALA A 410 -12.70 10.25 20.74
C ALA A 410 -13.67 10.13 19.55
N ASP A 411 -14.96 10.42 19.75
CA ASP A 411 -15.96 10.41 18.68
C ASP A 411 -15.73 11.52 17.65
N ALA A 412 -15.34 12.73 18.09
CA ALA A 412 -14.97 13.80 17.18
C ALA A 412 -13.72 13.44 16.36
N MET A 413 -12.70 12.90 17.01
CA MET A 413 -11.48 12.41 16.36
C MET A 413 -11.78 11.31 15.34
N ALA A 414 -12.55 10.28 15.71
CA ALA A 414 -12.91 9.18 14.81
C ALA A 414 -13.63 9.67 13.56
N ARG A 415 -14.68 10.50 13.72
CA ARG A 415 -15.44 11.06 12.60
C ARG A 415 -14.59 11.94 11.69
N TYR A 416 -13.73 12.77 12.27
CA TYR A 416 -12.85 13.64 11.51
C TYR A 416 -11.82 12.82 10.71
N LEU A 417 -11.13 11.87 11.36
CA LEU A 417 -10.14 11.04 10.69
C LEU A 417 -10.76 10.26 9.53
N MET A 418 -11.93 9.65 9.75
CA MET A 418 -12.64 8.91 8.70
C MET A 418 -13.05 9.81 7.52
N ALA A 419 -13.62 10.98 7.80
CA ALA A 419 -14.15 11.85 6.77
C ALA A 419 -13.06 12.63 6.01
N LYS A 420 -11.98 13.06 6.69
CA LYS A 420 -10.90 13.84 6.06
C LYS A 420 -9.79 12.96 5.51
N HIS A 421 -9.37 11.94 6.26
CA HIS A 421 -8.19 11.14 5.93
C HIS A 421 -8.52 9.69 5.56
N GLY A 422 -9.78 9.24 5.56
CA GLY A 422 -10.14 7.83 5.32
C GLY A 422 -9.58 7.23 4.02
N ASP A 423 -9.36 8.08 3.02
CA ASP A 423 -8.80 7.71 1.71
C ASP A 423 -7.28 7.95 1.61
N SER A 424 -6.64 8.51 2.65
CA SER A 424 -5.19 8.74 2.66
C SER A 424 -4.44 7.42 2.78
N ALA A 425 -3.33 7.31 2.05
CA ALA A 425 -2.44 6.16 2.12
C ALA A 425 -1.84 5.93 3.54
N THR A 426 -1.86 6.96 4.38
CA THR A 426 -1.33 6.91 5.76
C THR A 426 -2.40 6.61 6.81
N TYR A 427 -3.68 6.56 6.43
CA TYR A 427 -4.81 6.50 7.36
C TYR A 427 -4.78 5.28 8.28
N SER A 428 -4.60 4.09 7.72
CA SER A 428 -4.63 2.85 8.49
C SER A 428 -3.59 2.86 9.60
N GLU A 429 -2.43 3.44 9.31
CA GLU A 429 -1.32 3.55 10.25
C GLU A 429 -1.56 4.64 11.29
N ALA A 430 -2.01 5.82 10.86
CA ALA A 430 -2.40 6.91 11.75
C ALA A 430 -3.45 6.44 12.78
N VAL A 431 -4.48 5.73 12.32
CA VAL A 431 -5.52 5.15 13.17
C VAL A 431 -4.95 4.07 14.08
N ARG A 432 -4.12 3.16 13.55
CA ARG A 432 -3.50 2.11 14.36
C ARG A 432 -2.74 2.72 15.54
N VAL A 433 -1.82 3.64 15.27
CA VAL A 433 -1.00 4.29 16.29
C VAL A 433 -1.85 5.14 17.24
N ALA A 434 -2.80 5.91 16.71
CA ALA A 434 -3.72 6.69 17.55
C ALA A 434 -4.55 5.80 18.48
N THR A 435 -4.98 4.62 18.05
CA THR A 435 -5.74 3.70 18.90
C THR A 435 -4.89 2.95 19.92
N ASP A 436 -3.58 2.82 19.70
CA ASP A 436 -2.64 2.32 20.71
C ASP A 436 -2.43 3.37 21.82
N LEU A 437 -2.43 4.65 21.47
CA LEU A 437 -2.35 5.77 22.42
C LEU A 437 -3.67 6.06 23.15
N TYR A 438 -4.79 5.96 22.43
CA TYR A 438 -6.16 6.25 22.86
C TYR A 438 -7.07 5.01 22.69
N PRO A 439 -7.09 4.06 23.64
CA PRO A 439 -7.86 2.82 23.49
C PRO A 439 -9.37 3.02 23.27
N ASP A 440 -9.94 4.11 23.80
CA ASP A 440 -11.35 4.49 23.62
C ASP A 440 -11.68 5.01 22.21
N LEU A 441 -10.67 5.46 21.45
CA LEU A 441 -10.82 5.78 20.02
C LEU A 441 -11.29 4.58 19.21
N ARG A 442 -10.94 3.34 19.60
CA ARG A 442 -11.42 2.13 18.91
C ARG A 442 -12.93 1.95 19.02
N ALA A 443 -13.48 2.26 20.20
CA ALA A 443 -14.92 2.19 20.40
C ALA A 443 -15.62 3.30 19.61
N ALA A 444 -15.02 4.49 19.52
CA ALA A 444 -15.51 5.58 18.70
C ALA A 444 -15.50 5.25 17.20
N LEU A 445 -14.39 4.73 16.66
CA LEU A 445 -14.29 4.29 15.27
C LEU A 445 -15.34 3.23 14.95
N ARG A 446 -15.54 2.24 15.82
CA ARG A 446 -16.60 1.22 15.66
C ARG A 446 -18.03 1.77 15.67
N ARG A 447 -18.28 2.95 16.26
CA ARG A 447 -19.59 3.62 16.22
C ARG A 447 -19.75 4.51 15.00
N ALA A 448 -18.63 5.00 14.47
CA ALA A 448 -18.59 5.89 13.32
C ALA A 448 -18.67 5.11 11.99
N TYR A 449 -18.17 3.88 11.96
CA TYR A 449 -18.49 2.85 10.95
C TYR A 449 -19.85 2.22 11.25
#